data_AF-A0A2N5GBF1-F1
#
_entry.id   AF-A0A2N5GBF1-F1
#
_cell.length_a   1.000
_cell.length_b   1.000
_cell.length_c   1.000
_cell.angle_alpha   90.00
_cell.angle_beta   90.00
_cell.angle_gamma   90.00
#
_symmetry.space_group_name_H-M   'P 1'
#
loop_
_entity.id
_entity.type
_entity.pdbx_description
1 polymer ?
#
loop_
_entity_poly.entity_id
_entity_poly.type
_entity_poly.pdbx_seq_one_letter_code
_entity_poly.pdbx_strand_id
1 'polypeptide(L)'
;MTNQKVSLKELLTLQLESLISGLGVDFSAIAFYDPINLEFRWRLAIGSLNNRYTSIVVRSGKGICGRALKTRREVIITHFPEELQDEFLEFPILIVEDLKSAAAVPLFFQTQLIGVLLIGQRTCRQFDFTEIEYMKKVSDEIVQSYTQERRAERTNLEEKKEIQKSALSLYFIQEKANRGEKLEIILLDQRITLLSEEAQQKLISIFEFLLDCAFLTENDAIVKVIIERKSEQQFSIEIETDTHLILSNELFSKLADDVRALKGSIEMVYDHDKTILTMNFFLSMLISDHLWTI
;
A
#
# COMPACT_ATOMS: atom_id res chain seq x y z
N MET A 1 -22.87 -11.44 28.47
CA MET A 1 -21.43 -11.13 28.48
C MET A 1 -21.07 -10.75 27.07
N THR A 2 -20.91 -9.45 26.82
CA THR A 2 -20.61 -8.87 25.50
C THR A 2 -19.22 -9.33 25.08
N ASN A 3 -19.16 -10.17 24.05
CA ASN A 3 -17.91 -10.61 23.44
C ASN A 3 -17.35 -9.45 22.62
N GLN A 4 -16.66 -8.52 23.29
CA GLN A 4 -16.07 -7.35 22.65
C GLN A 4 -14.88 -7.85 21.83
N LYS A 5 -15.01 -7.81 20.49
CA LYS A 5 -13.94 -8.23 19.56
C LYS A 5 -12.72 -7.33 19.80
N VAL A 6 -11.64 -7.90 20.30
CA VAL A 6 -10.36 -7.20 20.50
C VAL A 6 -9.86 -6.70 19.15
N SER A 7 -9.51 -5.42 19.06
CA SER A 7 -9.01 -4.81 17.82
C SER A 7 -7.60 -5.29 17.49
N LEU A 8 -7.21 -5.26 16.21
CA LEU A 8 -5.85 -5.62 15.79
C LEU A 8 -4.79 -4.77 16.51
N LYS A 9 -5.05 -3.48 16.73
CA LYS A 9 -4.15 -2.57 17.46
C LYS A 9 -3.92 -3.06 18.89
N GLU A 10 -4.96 -3.46 19.60
CA GLU A 10 -4.87 -4.00 20.96
C GLU A 10 -4.08 -5.32 20.99
N LEU A 11 -4.33 -6.23 20.04
CA LEU A 11 -3.57 -7.48 19.94
C LEU A 11 -2.08 -7.25 19.72
N LEU A 12 -1.72 -6.35 18.79
CA LEU A 12 -0.33 -5.99 18.52
C LEU A 12 0.32 -5.35 19.75
N THR A 13 -0.38 -4.44 20.44
CA THR A 13 0.11 -3.84 21.70
C THR A 13 0.45 -4.91 22.73
N LEU A 14 -0.45 -5.87 22.98
CA LEU A 14 -0.22 -6.96 23.92
C LEU A 14 0.98 -7.84 23.54
N GLN A 15 1.18 -8.10 22.25
CA GLN A 15 2.34 -8.86 21.75
C GLN A 15 3.66 -8.09 21.90
N LEU A 16 3.65 -6.77 21.71
CA LEU A 16 4.85 -5.95 21.95
C LEU A 16 5.17 -5.85 23.45
N GLU A 17 4.16 -5.74 24.32
CA GLU A 17 4.31 -5.76 25.78
C GLU A 17 4.83 -7.11 26.30
N SER A 18 4.40 -8.22 25.70
CA SER A 18 4.90 -9.55 26.06
C SER A 18 6.37 -9.74 25.68
N LEU A 19 6.83 -9.13 24.58
CA LEU A 19 8.26 -9.12 24.23
C LEU A 19 9.09 -8.33 25.24
N ILE A 20 8.63 -7.13 25.65
CA ILE A 20 9.30 -6.33 26.69
C ILE A 20 9.46 -7.16 27.97
N SER A 21 8.36 -7.73 28.47
CA SER A 21 8.33 -8.43 29.75
C SER A 21 9.04 -9.79 29.69
N GLY A 22 8.88 -10.52 28.59
CA GLY A 22 9.41 -11.87 28.40
C GLY A 22 10.91 -11.90 28.09
N LEU A 23 11.43 -10.90 27.38
CA LEU A 23 12.86 -10.80 27.04
C LEU A 23 13.63 -9.81 27.94
N GLY A 24 12.93 -9.03 28.76
CA GLY A 24 13.54 -7.98 29.59
C GLY A 24 14.25 -6.94 28.73
N VAL A 25 13.60 -6.51 27.64
CA VAL A 25 14.14 -5.49 26.72
C VAL A 25 13.48 -4.14 26.97
N ASP A 26 14.19 -3.06 26.68
CA ASP A 26 13.73 -1.71 26.98
C ASP A 26 12.73 -1.16 25.94
N PHE A 27 12.68 -1.76 24.75
CA PHE A 27 11.92 -1.27 23.61
C PHE A 27 11.44 -2.40 22.71
N SER A 28 10.22 -2.28 22.18
CA SER A 28 9.65 -3.19 21.18
C SER A 28 8.75 -2.42 20.22
N ALA A 29 8.86 -2.66 18.91
CA ALA A 29 8.11 -1.90 17.92
C ALA A 29 7.83 -2.71 16.66
N ILE A 30 6.80 -2.28 15.91
CA ILE A 30 6.44 -2.86 14.62
C ILE A 30 6.39 -1.78 13.54
N ALA A 31 7.06 -2.06 12.42
CA ALA A 31 6.95 -1.28 11.20
C ALA A 31 6.26 -2.10 10.12
N PHE A 32 5.34 -1.49 9.38
CA PHE A 32 4.75 -2.12 8.20
C PHE A 32 5.42 -1.59 6.93
N TYR A 33 5.58 -2.49 5.96
CA TYR A 33 6.10 -2.17 4.65
C TYR A 33 4.96 -1.65 3.78
N ASP A 34 5.16 -0.47 3.23
CA ASP A 34 4.40 0.11 2.14
C ASP A 34 5.12 -0.29 0.84
N PRO A 35 4.63 -1.32 0.12
CA PRO A 35 5.27 -1.79 -1.10
C PRO A 35 5.15 -0.81 -2.27
N ILE A 36 4.44 0.29 -2.08
CA ILE A 36 4.05 1.25 -3.10
C ILE A 36 5.03 2.41 -3.14
N ASN A 37 5.23 3.02 -1.98
CA ASN A 37 6.23 4.04 -1.75
C ASN A 37 7.61 3.40 -1.53
N LEU A 38 7.66 2.06 -1.41
CA LEU A 38 8.85 1.28 -1.08
C LEU A 38 9.46 1.76 0.24
N GLU A 39 8.62 1.93 1.25
CA GLU A 39 8.96 2.57 2.52
C GLU A 39 8.46 1.75 3.72
N PHE A 40 9.16 1.86 4.85
CA PHE A 40 8.69 1.36 6.14
C PHE A 40 8.24 2.52 7.01
N ARG A 41 7.13 2.30 7.72
CA ARG A 41 6.59 3.24 8.72
C ARG A 41 6.38 2.51 10.04
N TRP A 42 6.96 3.04 11.12
CA TRP A 42 6.72 2.54 12.47
C TRP A 42 5.30 2.89 12.90
N ARG A 43 4.51 1.87 13.28
CA ARG A 43 3.09 2.06 13.60
C ARG A 43 2.80 1.97 15.08
N LEU A 44 3.49 1.08 15.80
CA LEU A 44 3.35 0.90 17.24
C LEU A 44 4.72 0.68 17.86
N ALA A 45 4.91 1.22 19.05
CA ALA A 45 6.08 0.99 19.87
C ALA A 45 5.68 0.98 21.36
N ILE A 46 6.35 0.12 22.13
CA ILE A 46 6.26 0.00 23.59
C ILE A 46 7.64 0.30 24.15
N GLY A 47 7.68 1.04 25.26
CA GLY A 47 8.93 1.50 25.86
C GLY A 47 9.60 2.65 25.11
N SER A 48 8.89 3.34 24.21
CA SER A 48 9.41 4.51 23.49
C SER A 48 9.68 5.69 24.41
N LEU A 49 10.79 6.41 24.22
CA LEU A 49 11.12 7.63 24.96
C LEU A 49 10.21 8.80 24.61
N ASN A 50 9.66 8.79 23.40
CA ASN A 50 8.84 9.85 22.84
C ASN A 50 8.05 9.34 21.63
N ASN A 51 7.20 10.18 21.04
CA ASN A 51 6.39 9.81 19.87
C ASN A 51 7.05 10.12 18.52
N ARG A 52 8.32 10.55 18.47
CA ARG A 52 8.99 10.94 17.21
C ARG A 52 9.20 9.74 16.27
N TYR A 53 9.21 8.52 16.78
CA TYR A 53 9.29 7.31 15.95
C TYR A 53 8.19 7.26 14.88
N THR A 54 7.01 7.84 15.15
CA THR A 54 5.88 7.90 14.21
C THR A 54 6.17 8.69 12.94
N SER A 55 7.13 9.62 13.00
CA SER A 55 7.56 10.44 11.86
C SER A 55 8.69 9.79 11.06
N ILE A 56 9.24 8.67 11.54
CA ILE A 56 10.33 7.97 10.87
C ILE A 56 9.78 7.20 9.66
N VAL A 57 10.27 7.58 8.49
CA VAL A 57 10.02 6.88 7.22
C VAL A 57 11.36 6.37 6.71
N VAL A 58 11.46 5.06 6.49
CA VAL A 58 12.69 4.43 6.00
C VAL A 58 12.46 3.87 4.61
N ARG A 59 13.17 4.39 3.61
CA ARG A 59 13.13 3.85 2.25
C ARG A 59 13.75 2.45 2.20
N SER A 60 13.23 1.61 1.31
CA SER A 60 13.70 0.25 1.08
C SER A 60 15.22 0.18 0.88
N GLY A 61 15.86 -0.77 1.55
CA GLY A 61 17.31 -0.98 1.50
C GLY A 61 18.16 -0.18 2.50
N LYS A 62 17.56 0.72 3.30
CA LYS A 62 18.26 1.50 4.34
C LYS A 62 17.81 1.11 5.75
N GLY A 63 18.70 1.33 6.74
CA GLY A 63 18.42 1.05 8.14
C GLY A 63 18.09 -0.41 8.46
N ILE A 64 17.56 -0.65 9.65
CA ILE A 64 17.30 -2.02 10.13
C ILE A 64 16.19 -2.72 9.32
N CYS A 65 15.13 -1.99 8.96
CA CYS A 65 14.03 -2.53 8.17
C CYS A 65 14.46 -2.85 6.73
N GLY A 66 15.24 -1.98 6.10
CA GLY A 66 15.76 -2.22 4.76
C GLY A 66 16.76 -3.37 4.70
N ARG A 67 17.59 -3.54 5.74
CA ARG A 67 18.46 -4.72 5.87
C ARG A 67 17.65 -6.01 6.04
N ALA A 68 16.60 -6.01 6.86
CA ALA A 68 15.72 -7.17 7.02
C ALA A 68 15.01 -7.53 5.69
N LEU A 69 14.56 -6.53 4.93
CA LEU A 69 14.00 -6.72 3.59
C LEU A 69 15.00 -7.37 2.62
N LYS A 70 16.23 -6.86 2.58
CA LYS A 70 17.27 -7.33 1.64
C LYS A 70 17.73 -8.75 1.97
N THR A 71 17.94 -9.04 3.25
CA THR A 71 18.47 -10.33 3.71
C THR A 71 17.39 -11.40 3.84
N ARG A 72 16.12 -10.98 4.02
CA ARG A 72 14.98 -11.86 4.34
C ARG A 72 15.23 -12.72 5.59
N ARG A 73 16.06 -12.23 6.50
CA ARG A 73 16.46 -12.89 7.75
C ARG A 73 16.48 -11.86 8.88
N GLU A 74 16.60 -12.35 10.10
CA GLU A 74 16.84 -11.50 11.26
C GLU A 74 18.09 -10.62 11.07
N VAL A 75 18.00 -9.39 11.59
CA VAL A 75 19.11 -8.44 11.63
C VAL A 75 19.39 -8.14 13.09
N ILE A 76 20.63 -8.34 13.51
CA ILE A 76 21.07 -8.12 14.90
C ILE A 76 22.18 -7.06 14.88
N ILE A 77 22.05 -6.08 15.75
CA ILE A 77 23.04 -5.03 16.02
C ILE A 77 23.32 -5.09 17.51
N THR A 78 24.59 -5.25 17.88
CA THR A 78 25.00 -5.46 19.27
C THR A 78 25.65 -4.21 19.87
N HIS A 79 26.32 -3.40 19.05
CA HIS A 79 27.05 -2.22 19.49
C HIS A 79 26.79 -1.03 18.56
N PHE A 80 25.71 -0.29 18.79
CA PHE A 80 25.40 0.93 18.05
C PHE A 80 25.94 2.18 18.76
N PRO A 81 26.59 3.13 18.05
CA PRO A 81 26.79 3.17 16.59
C PRO A 81 28.08 2.50 16.07
N GLU A 82 28.94 2.01 16.96
CA GLU A 82 30.32 1.61 16.64
C GLU A 82 30.41 0.50 15.58
N GLU A 83 29.47 -0.45 15.59
CA GLU A 83 29.38 -1.57 14.63
C GLU A 83 29.05 -1.11 13.20
N LEU A 84 28.42 0.06 13.04
CA LEU A 84 27.90 0.53 11.76
C LEU A 84 28.76 1.62 11.10
N GLN A 85 29.79 2.12 11.78
CA GLN A 85 30.69 3.16 11.26
C GLN A 85 29.89 4.34 10.67
N ASP A 86 30.10 4.68 9.39
CA ASP A 86 29.44 5.81 8.73
C ASP A 86 27.96 5.55 8.38
N GLU A 87 27.48 4.30 8.42
CA GLU A 87 26.10 3.95 8.07
C GLU A 87 25.11 4.20 9.22
N PHE A 88 25.58 4.54 10.42
CA PHE A 88 24.71 4.65 11.62
C PHE A 88 23.56 5.65 11.45
N LEU A 89 23.75 6.71 10.68
CA LEU A 89 22.72 7.73 10.36
C LEU A 89 21.53 7.13 9.59
N GLU A 90 21.71 5.99 8.94
CA GLU A 90 20.64 5.29 8.22
C GLU A 90 19.71 4.51 9.15
N PHE A 91 19.97 4.50 10.47
CA PHE A 91 19.22 3.77 11.49
C PHE A 91 18.47 4.73 12.43
N PRO A 92 17.53 5.55 11.92
CA PRO A 92 16.90 6.62 12.70
C PRO A 92 16.16 6.11 13.94
N ILE A 93 15.61 4.89 13.92
CA ILE A 93 14.92 4.33 15.08
C ILE A 93 15.88 4.04 16.25
N LEU A 94 17.10 3.58 15.98
CA LEU A 94 18.12 3.36 17.01
C LEU A 94 18.57 4.69 17.62
N ILE A 95 18.67 5.76 16.81
CA ILE A 95 19.03 7.10 17.26
C ILE A 95 17.92 7.72 18.10
N VAL A 96 16.68 7.72 17.61
CA VAL A 96 15.53 8.40 18.23
C VAL A 96 15.17 7.78 19.58
N GLU A 97 15.38 6.47 19.74
CA GLU A 97 15.05 5.72 20.95
C GLU A 97 16.27 5.42 21.86
N ASP A 98 17.45 5.96 21.49
CA ASP A 98 18.74 5.76 22.16
C ASP A 98 19.12 4.29 22.39
N LEU A 99 18.93 3.46 21.35
CA LEU A 99 19.21 2.03 21.41
C LEU A 99 20.68 1.76 21.09
N LYS A 100 21.32 0.94 21.94
CA LYS A 100 22.70 0.44 21.76
C LYS A 100 22.74 -0.95 21.15
N SER A 101 21.65 -1.71 21.29
CA SER A 101 21.49 -3.01 20.63
C SER A 101 20.06 -3.16 20.13
N ALA A 102 19.89 -3.86 19.03
CA ALA A 102 18.60 -4.14 18.45
C ALA A 102 18.58 -5.47 17.70
N ALA A 103 17.45 -6.16 17.74
CA ALA A 103 17.18 -7.30 16.88
C ALA A 103 15.87 -7.07 16.13
N ALA A 104 15.88 -7.34 14.84
CA ALA A 104 14.72 -7.18 13.97
C ALA A 104 14.43 -8.50 13.25
N VAL A 105 13.17 -8.95 13.30
CA VAL A 105 12.70 -10.11 12.54
C VAL A 105 11.70 -9.68 11.45
N PRO A 106 11.85 -10.15 10.22
CA PRO A 106 10.92 -9.84 9.14
C PRO A 106 9.56 -10.52 9.34
N LEU A 107 8.48 -9.80 9.04
CA LEU A 107 7.12 -10.33 9.04
C LEU A 107 6.76 -10.77 7.62
N PHE A 108 6.56 -12.07 7.41
CA PHE A 108 6.20 -12.63 6.11
C PHE A 108 4.77 -13.12 6.08
N PHE A 109 3.99 -12.61 5.14
CA PHE A 109 2.75 -13.25 4.72
C PHE A 109 3.01 -14.05 3.45
N GLN A 110 2.95 -15.38 3.55
CA GLN A 110 3.41 -16.29 2.49
C GLN A 110 4.86 -15.95 2.08
N THR A 111 5.09 -15.49 0.85
CA THR A 111 6.42 -15.11 0.36
C THR A 111 6.68 -13.61 0.43
N GLN A 112 5.67 -12.80 0.75
CA GLN A 112 5.72 -11.35 0.74
C GLN A 112 6.08 -10.80 2.13
N LEU A 113 7.07 -9.89 2.18
CA LEU A 113 7.36 -9.14 3.39
C LEU A 113 6.26 -8.09 3.61
N ILE A 114 5.61 -8.14 4.76
CA ILE A 114 4.56 -7.18 5.15
C ILE A 114 5.06 -6.17 6.20
N GLY A 115 6.17 -6.44 6.86
CA GLY A 115 6.70 -5.56 7.91
C GLY A 115 7.92 -6.11 8.61
N VAL A 116 8.29 -5.48 9.73
CA VAL A 116 9.41 -5.84 10.59
C VAL A 116 8.99 -5.65 12.04
N LEU A 117 9.26 -6.66 12.87
CA LEU A 117 9.18 -6.61 14.32
C LEU A 117 10.58 -6.33 14.88
N LEU A 118 10.68 -5.38 15.81
CA LEU A 118 11.93 -4.89 16.38
C LEU A 118 11.88 -4.99 17.90
N ILE A 119 12.97 -5.44 18.51
CA ILE A 119 13.28 -5.19 19.92
C ILE A 119 14.56 -4.38 20.05
N GLY A 120 14.70 -3.62 21.14
CA GLY A 120 15.83 -2.75 21.40
C GLY A 120 16.22 -2.69 22.86
N GLN A 121 17.51 -2.44 23.10
CA GLN A 121 18.11 -2.23 24.43
C GLN A 121 18.93 -0.93 24.43
N ARG A 122 18.86 -0.15 25.51
CA ARG A 122 19.62 1.10 25.69
C ARG A 122 21.03 0.89 26.26
N THR A 123 21.36 -0.37 26.55
CA THR A 123 22.70 -0.84 26.92
C THR A 123 23.16 -1.90 25.92
N CYS A 124 24.47 -2.05 25.73
CA CYS A 124 25.01 -3.07 24.85
C CYS A 124 24.63 -4.47 25.36
N ARG A 125 23.99 -5.26 24.50
CA ARG A 125 23.46 -6.60 24.77
C ARG A 125 23.59 -7.44 23.51
N GLN A 126 23.94 -8.71 23.70
CA GLN A 126 23.76 -9.73 22.66
C GLN A 126 22.40 -10.41 22.84
N PHE A 127 21.74 -10.72 21.73
CA PHE A 127 20.52 -11.51 21.71
C PHE A 127 20.87 -12.94 21.32
N ASP A 128 20.53 -13.90 22.18
CA ASP A 128 20.81 -15.30 21.94
C ASP A 128 19.79 -15.94 20.97
N PHE A 129 20.07 -17.17 20.56
CA PHE A 129 19.21 -17.91 19.63
C PHE A 129 17.79 -18.09 20.15
N THR A 130 17.61 -18.35 21.45
CA THR A 130 16.31 -18.59 22.06
C THR A 130 15.46 -17.32 22.04
N GLU A 131 16.07 -16.16 22.27
CA GLU A 131 15.40 -14.86 22.20
C GLU A 131 14.93 -14.55 20.77
N ILE A 132 15.79 -14.80 19.77
CA ILE A 132 15.43 -14.63 18.35
C ILE A 132 14.33 -15.60 17.92
N GLU A 133 14.36 -16.85 18.36
CA GLU A 133 13.30 -17.81 18.07
C GLU A 133 11.97 -17.42 18.75
N TYR A 134 12.02 -16.85 19.96
CA TYR A 134 10.83 -16.30 20.59
C TYR A 134 10.25 -15.13 19.80
N MET A 135 11.10 -14.21 19.32
CA MET A 135 10.66 -13.14 18.42
C MET A 135 10.00 -13.69 17.16
N LYS A 136 10.58 -14.71 16.51
CA LYS A 136 10.00 -15.33 15.30
C LYS A 136 8.63 -15.92 15.58
N LYS A 137 8.45 -16.60 16.72
CA LYS A 137 7.14 -17.11 17.13
C LYS A 137 6.10 -15.98 17.29
N VAL A 138 6.46 -14.90 17.98
CA VAL A 138 5.57 -13.73 18.11
C VAL A 138 5.29 -13.11 16.75
N SER A 139 6.28 -13.08 15.86
CA SER A 139 6.15 -12.60 14.49
C SER A 139 5.11 -13.39 13.69
N ASP A 140 5.06 -14.72 13.85
CA ASP A 140 4.07 -15.59 13.20
C ASP A 140 2.66 -15.33 13.74
N GLU A 141 2.52 -15.15 15.06
CA GLU A 141 1.24 -14.82 15.70
C GLU A 141 0.72 -13.45 15.22
N ILE A 142 1.60 -12.44 15.13
CA ILE A 142 1.30 -11.12 14.56
C ILE A 142 0.77 -11.25 13.13
N VAL A 143 1.46 -12.02 12.27
CA VAL A 143 1.07 -12.21 10.87
C VAL A 143 -0.29 -12.89 10.78
N GLN A 144 -0.58 -13.86 11.65
CA GLN A 144 -1.87 -14.54 11.69
C GLN A 144 -3.00 -13.57 12.04
N SER A 145 -2.86 -12.80 13.12
CA SER A 145 -3.85 -11.80 13.53
C SER A 145 -4.06 -10.73 12.45
N TYR A 146 -2.97 -10.24 11.85
CA TYR A 146 -3.03 -9.29 10.73
C TYR A 146 -3.80 -9.85 9.53
N THR A 147 -3.56 -11.11 9.17
CA THR A 147 -4.21 -11.77 8.04
C THR A 147 -5.70 -11.99 8.30
N GLN A 148 -6.06 -12.40 9.51
CA GLN A 148 -7.46 -12.63 9.89
C GLN A 148 -8.28 -11.35 9.80
N GLU A 149 -7.75 -10.23 10.31
CA GLU A 149 -8.44 -8.94 10.22
C GLU A 149 -8.59 -8.50 8.77
N ARG A 150 -7.54 -8.63 7.95
CA ARG A 150 -7.58 -8.34 6.52
C ARG A 150 -8.60 -9.20 5.75
N ARG A 151 -8.77 -10.47 6.12
CA ARG A 151 -9.78 -11.35 5.53
C ARG A 151 -11.19 -10.93 5.96
N ALA A 152 -11.41 -10.66 7.25
CA ALA A 152 -12.69 -10.19 7.75
C ALA A 152 -13.09 -8.85 7.12
N GLU A 153 -12.14 -7.93 6.94
CA GLU A 153 -12.35 -6.68 6.18
C GLU A 153 -12.74 -6.97 4.73
N ARG A 154 -12.03 -7.86 4.03
CA ARG A 154 -12.37 -8.23 2.64
C ARG A 154 -13.75 -8.87 2.53
N THR A 155 -14.09 -9.83 3.40
CA THR A 155 -15.41 -10.46 3.41
C THR A 155 -16.49 -9.44 3.75
N ASN A 156 -16.30 -8.57 4.74
CA ASN A 156 -17.23 -7.49 5.06
C ASN A 156 -17.36 -6.46 3.92
N LEU A 157 -16.26 -6.18 3.20
CA LEU A 157 -16.24 -5.31 2.03
C LEU A 157 -16.91 -5.97 0.83
N GLU A 158 -16.77 -7.28 0.64
CA GLU A 158 -17.41 -8.08 -0.41
C GLU A 158 -18.91 -8.24 -0.14
N GLU A 159 -19.31 -8.55 1.10
CA GLU A 159 -20.71 -8.58 1.54
C GLU A 159 -21.37 -7.19 1.47
N LYS A 160 -20.64 -6.11 1.81
CA LYS A 160 -21.13 -4.74 1.57
C LYS A 160 -21.23 -4.37 0.09
N LYS A 161 -20.35 -4.91 -0.78
CA LYS A 161 -20.38 -4.67 -2.24
C LYS A 161 -21.48 -5.43 -2.96
N GLU A 162 -21.85 -6.61 -2.49
CA GLU A 162 -23.04 -7.30 -3.01
C GLU A 162 -24.33 -6.51 -2.70
N ILE A 163 -24.35 -5.76 -1.60
CA ILE A 163 -25.51 -4.95 -1.18
C ILE A 163 -25.48 -3.53 -1.79
N GLN A 164 -24.31 -3.01 -2.20
CA GLN A 164 -24.16 -1.65 -2.74
C GLN A 164 -23.19 -1.64 -3.94
N LYS A 165 -23.72 -1.56 -5.17
CA LYS A 165 -22.90 -1.37 -6.39
C LYS A 165 -22.03 -0.11 -6.21
N SER A 166 -20.71 -0.24 -6.41
CA SER A 166 -19.76 0.89 -6.28
C SER A 166 -20.12 2.07 -7.20
N ALA A 167 -19.73 3.29 -6.85
CA ALA A 167 -19.98 4.49 -7.67
C ALA A 167 -19.41 4.32 -9.09
N LEU A 168 -18.20 3.77 -9.20
CA LEU A 168 -17.57 3.49 -10.48
C LEU A 168 -18.32 2.43 -11.31
N SER A 169 -18.86 1.40 -10.64
CA SER A 169 -19.71 0.38 -11.31
C SER A 169 -21.01 0.97 -11.81
N LEU A 170 -21.66 1.83 -11.03
CA LEU A 170 -22.89 2.52 -11.44
C LEU A 170 -22.63 3.45 -12.63
N TYR A 171 -21.52 4.19 -12.59
CA TYR A 171 -21.07 5.03 -13.69
C TYR A 171 -20.88 4.24 -14.99
N PHE A 172 -20.15 3.12 -14.98
CA PHE A 172 -19.96 2.31 -16.19
C PHE A 172 -21.26 1.70 -16.73
N ILE A 173 -22.18 1.29 -15.85
CA ILE A 173 -23.50 0.81 -16.27
C ILE A 173 -24.28 1.92 -16.97
N GLN A 174 -24.26 3.14 -16.40
CA GLN A 174 -24.93 4.29 -16.96
C GLN A 174 -24.34 4.69 -18.32
N GLU A 175 -23.01 4.78 -18.44
CA GLU A 175 -22.36 5.12 -19.70
C GLU A 175 -22.59 4.07 -20.79
N LYS A 176 -22.56 2.78 -20.43
CA LYS A 176 -22.89 1.70 -21.37
C LYS A 176 -24.36 1.78 -21.83
N ALA A 177 -25.28 2.14 -20.94
CA ALA A 177 -26.68 2.35 -21.29
C ALA A 177 -26.90 3.58 -22.19
N ASN A 178 -26.14 4.67 -21.95
CA ASN A 178 -26.22 5.91 -22.73
C ASN A 178 -25.66 5.75 -24.14
N ARG A 179 -24.53 5.04 -24.28
CA ARG A 179 -23.74 4.97 -25.53
C ARG A 179 -23.93 3.66 -26.31
N GLY A 180 -24.53 2.64 -25.69
CA GLY A 180 -24.89 1.38 -26.34
C GLY A 180 -23.68 0.60 -26.88
N GLU A 181 -23.76 0.18 -28.15
CA GLU A 181 -22.68 -0.58 -28.82
C GLU A 181 -21.44 0.26 -29.13
N LYS A 182 -21.52 1.61 -29.05
CA LYS A 182 -20.38 2.50 -29.34
C LYS A 182 -19.34 2.54 -28.22
N LEU A 183 -19.68 2.07 -27.02
CA LEU A 183 -18.78 2.03 -25.87
C LEU A 183 -18.63 0.59 -25.39
N GLU A 184 -17.47 -0.02 -25.56
CA GLU A 184 -17.13 -1.31 -24.97
C GLU A 184 -16.33 -1.09 -23.68
N ILE A 185 -16.78 -1.66 -22.55
CA ILE A 185 -16.05 -1.58 -21.27
C ILE A 185 -15.68 -2.99 -20.84
N ILE A 186 -14.38 -3.26 -20.76
CA ILE A 186 -13.84 -4.55 -20.34
C ILE A 186 -13.14 -4.37 -18.99
N LEU A 187 -13.79 -4.85 -17.93
CA LEU A 187 -13.25 -4.80 -16.57
C LEU A 187 -12.58 -6.14 -16.21
N LEU A 188 -11.28 -6.26 -16.51
CA LEU A 188 -10.49 -7.45 -16.16
C LEU A 188 -9.94 -7.39 -14.73
N ASP A 189 -9.84 -6.20 -14.14
CA ASP A 189 -9.48 -6.00 -12.72
C ASP A 189 -10.63 -5.36 -11.92
N GLN A 190 -11.41 -6.18 -11.22
CA GLN A 190 -12.52 -5.69 -10.40
C GLN A 190 -12.06 -4.93 -9.14
N ARG A 191 -10.76 -4.93 -8.81
CA ARG A 191 -10.27 -4.27 -7.59
C ARG A 191 -10.46 -2.74 -7.62
N ILE A 192 -10.59 -2.16 -8.80
CA ILE A 192 -10.83 -0.72 -8.99
C ILE A 192 -12.18 -0.26 -8.40
N THR A 193 -13.19 -1.15 -8.36
CA THR A 193 -14.50 -0.86 -7.76
C THR A 193 -14.47 -0.90 -6.23
N LEU A 194 -13.33 -1.33 -5.67
CA LEU A 194 -13.08 -1.46 -4.23
C LEU A 194 -12.27 -0.29 -3.68
N LEU A 195 -11.86 0.64 -4.53
CA LEU A 195 -11.11 1.83 -4.15
C LEU A 195 -11.95 2.75 -3.24
N SER A 196 -11.30 3.72 -2.58
CA SER A 196 -11.99 4.72 -1.77
C SER A 196 -12.97 5.52 -2.62
N GLU A 197 -14.03 6.07 -1.99
CA GLU A 197 -14.99 6.92 -2.70
C GLU A 197 -14.30 8.10 -3.39
N GLU A 198 -13.31 8.73 -2.73
CA GLU A 198 -12.50 9.81 -3.31
C GLU A 198 -11.73 9.35 -4.57
N ALA A 199 -11.08 8.19 -4.52
CA ALA A 199 -10.34 7.65 -5.66
C ALA A 199 -11.28 7.25 -6.80
N GLN A 200 -12.44 6.66 -6.48
CA GLN A 200 -13.47 6.35 -7.46
C GLN A 200 -13.98 7.63 -8.14
N GLN A 201 -14.24 8.70 -7.41
CA GLN A 201 -14.72 9.96 -7.99
C GLN A 201 -13.69 10.63 -8.91
N LYS A 202 -12.40 10.59 -8.52
CA LYS A 202 -11.31 11.08 -9.39
C LYS A 202 -11.20 10.27 -10.68
N LEU A 203 -11.31 8.95 -10.59
CA LEU A 203 -11.33 8.08 -11.77
C LEU A 203 -12.54 8.35 -12.66
N ILE A 204 -13.73 8.49 -12.06
CA ILE A 204 -14.96 8.87 -12.79
C ILE A 204 -14.74 10.18 -13.56
N SER A 205 -14.18 11.20 -12.91
CA SER A 205 -13.91 12.50 -13.57
C SER A 205 -12.96 12.37 -14.77
N ILE A 206 -11.93 11.51 -14.65
CA ILE A 206 -11.02 11.20 -15.76
C ILE A 206 -11.76 10.50 -16.90
N PHE A 207 -12.61 9.51 -16.58
CA PHE A 207 -13.41 8.81 -17.59
C PHE A 207 -14.41 9.72 -18.28
N GLU A 208 -15.12 10.57 -17.54
CA GLU A 208 -16.06 11.56 -18.11
C GLU A 208 -15.34 12.46 -19.11
N PHE A 209 -14.20 13.03 -18.70
CA PHE A 209 -13.40 13.87 -19.57
C PHE A 209 -12.95 13.15 -20.85
N LEU A 210 -12.44 11.93 -20.72
CA LEU A 210 -11.91 11.16 -21.84
C LEU A 210 -13.01 10.69 -22.80
N LEU A 211 -14.14 10.22 -22.27
CA LEU A 211 -15.28 9.81 -23.09
C LEU A 211 -15.90 11.02 -23.79
N ASP A 212 -16.02 12.16 -23.13
CA ASP A 212 -16.50 13.38 -23.78
C ASP A 212 -15.57 13.79 -24.92
N CYS A 213 -14.25 13.77 -24.72
CA CYS A 213 -13.27 14.03 -25.79
C CYS A 213 -13.38 13.02 -26.94
N ALA A 214 -13.56 11.74 -26.65
CA ALA A 214 -13.62 10.68 -27.66
C ALA A 214 -14.89 10.73 -28.51
N PHE A 215 -16.01 11.22 -27.97
CA PHE A 215 -17.28 11.32 -28.67
C PHE A 215 -17.59 12.74 -29.20
N LEU A 216 -16.70 13.71 -29.01
CA LEU A 216 -16.86 15.09 -29.49
C LEU A 216 -16.62 15.23 -31.01
N THR A 217 -15.85 14.32 -31.61
CA THR A 217 -15.26 14.49 -32.96
C THR A 217 -16.06 13.85 -34.09
N GLU A 218 -16.68 12.68 -33.90
CA GLU A 218 -17.52 12.02 -34.93
C GLU A 218 -18.66 11.20 -34.31
N ASN A 219 -19.80 11.18 -35.01
CA ASN A 219 -21.04 10.57 -34.51
C ASN A 219 -20.99 9.04 -34.39
N ASP A 220 -19.98 8.35 -34.96
CA ASP A 220 -19.91 6.87 -35.03
C ASP A 220 -18.62 6.25 -34.46
N ALA A 221 -17.81 7.00 -33.72
CA ALA A 221 -16.61 6.47 -33.08
C ALA A 221 -16.94 5.32 -32.11
N ILE A 222 -16.19 4.22 -32.22
CA ILE A 222 -16.23 3.10 -31.28
C ILE A 222 -15.09 3.29 -30.28
N VAL A 223 -15.46 3.41 -29.01
CA VAL A 223 -14.53 3.58 -27.90
C VAL A 223 -14.49 2.30 -27.08
N LYS A 224 -13.30 1.80 -26.82
CA LYS A 224 -13.07 0.63 -25.99
C LYS A 224 -12.23 1.02 -24.78
N VAL A 225 -12.80 0.80 -23.60
CA VAL A 225 -12.14 1.02 -22.31
C VAL A 225 -11.76 -0.33 -21.72
N ILE A 226 -10.46 -0.58 -21.58
CA ILE A 226 -9.92 -1.81 -21.03
C ILE A 226 -9.27 -1.47 -19.69
N ILE A 227 -9.74 -2.11 -18.62
CA ILE A 227 -9.17 -1.97 -17.30
C ILE A 227 -8.56 -3.30 -16.94
N GLU A 228 -7.24 -3.37 -17.01
CA GLU A 228 -6.53 -4.62 -16.87
C GLU A 228 -5.46 -4.61 -15.80
N ARG A 229 -5.22 -5.79 -15.27
CA ARG A 229 -4.23 -6.01 -14.24
C ARG A 229 -2.87 -6.29 -14.89
N LYS A 230 -1.90 -5.39 -14.72
CA LYS A 230 -0.52 -5.59 -15.17
C LYS A 230 0.30 -6.42 -14.18
N SER A 231 0.05 -6.28 -12.87
CA SER A 231 0.70 -7.06 -11.82
C SER A 231 -0.17 -7.13 -10.54
N GLU A 232 0.30 -7.76 -9.47
CA GLU A 232 -0.41 -7.73 -8.16
C GLU A 232 -0.68 -6.29 -7.66
N GLN A 233 0.16 -5.32 -8.03
CA GLN A 233 0.11 -3.95 -7.49
C GLN A 233 -0.21 -2.88 -8.54
N GLN A 234 -0.19 -3.23 -9.82
CA GLN A 234 -0.43 -2.30 -10.92
C GLN A 234 -1.64 -2.74 -11.75
N PHE A 235 -2.40 -1.75 -12.18
CA PHE A 235 -3.39 -1.90 -13.23
C PHE A 235 -3.20 -0.77 -14.25
N SER A 236 -3.64 -1.02 -15.47
CA SER A 236 -3.72 -0.01 -16.51
C SER A 236 -5.18 0.23 -16.89
N ILE A 237 -5.45 1.45 -17.29
CA ILE A 237 -6.66 1.85 -17.99
C ILE A 237 -6.23 2.22 -19.39
N GLU A 238 -6.73 1.50 -20.38
CA GLU A 238 -6.47 1.74 -21.79
C GLU A 238 -7.76 2.19 -22.45
N ILE A 239 -7.69 3.30 -23.20
CA ILE A 239 -8.78 3.80 -24.02
C ILE A 239 -8.32 3.72 -25.46
N GLU A 240 -8.94 2.80 -26.19
CA GLU A 240 -8.77 2.66 -27.63
C GLU A 240 -9.93 3.37 -28.33
N THR A 241 -9.60 4.15 -29.34
CA THR A 241 -10.57 4.80 -30.24
C THR A 241 -10.24 4.36 -31.67
N ASP A 242 -11.27 4.05 -32.45
CA ASP A 242 -11.13 3.72 -33.88
C ASP A 242 -10.96 4.96 -34.78
N THR A 243 -10.91 6.14 -34.16
CA THR A 243 -10.66 7.45 -34.76
C THR A 243 -9.54 8.18 -34.01
N HIS A 244 -9.04 9.27 -34.57
CA HIS A 244 -8.06 10.11 -33.87
C HIS A 244 -8.70 10.91 -32.74
N LEU A 245 -8.28 10.62 -31.50
CA LEU A 245 -8.61 11.43 -30.34
C LEU A 245 -7.75 12.70 -30.36
N ILE A 246 -8.36 13.84 -30.69
CA ILE A 246 -7.68 15.13 -30.73
C ILE A 246 -7.76 15.77 -29.35
N LEU A 247 -6.67 15.66 -28.58
CA LEU A 247 -6.47 16.41 -27.34
C LEU A 247 -5.54 17.59 -27.63
N SER A 248 -6.00 18.82 -27.34
CA SER A 248 -5.11 19.98 -27.36
C SER A 248 -4.04 19.83 -26.27
N ASN A 249 -2.89 20.51 -26.42
CA ASN A 249 -1.82 20.46 -25.41
C ASN A 249 -2.31 20.86 -24.01
N GLU A 250 -3.25 21.81 -23.92
CA GLU A 250 -3.84 22.26 -22.66
C GLU A 250 -4.71 21.16 -22.02
N LEU A 251 -5.55 20.51 -22.84
CA LEU A 251 -6.41 19.41 -22.41
C LEU A 251 -5.60 18.19 -21.96
N PHE A 252 -4.55 17.84 -22.71
CA PHE A 252 -3.64 16.75 -22.34
C PHE A 252 -2.87 17.07 -21.04
N SER A 253 -2.40 18.32 -20.87
CA SER A 253 -1.70 18.73 -19.65
C SER A 253 -2.61 18.59 -18.42
N LYS A 254 -3.87 19.03 -18.52
CA LYS A 254 -4.86 18.90 -17.45
C LYS A 254 -5.10 17.43 -17.09
N LEU A 255 -5.35 16.59 -18.10
CA LEU A 255 -5.52 15.15 -17.90
C LEU A 255 -4.29 14.52 -17.23
N ALA A 256 -3.09 14.88 -17.68
CA ALA A 256 -1.86 14.37 -17.10
C ALA A 256 -1.67 14.82 -15.64
N ASP A 257 -2.13 16.02 -15.27
CA ASP A 257 -2.13 16.49 -13.88
C ASP A 257 -3.10 15.67 -13.02
N ASP A 258 -4.31 15.39 -13.51
CA ASP A 258 -5.33 14.59 -12.83
C ASP A 258 -4.85 13.13 -12.62
N VAL A 259 -4.23 12.53 -13.65
CA VAL A 259 -3.61 11.20 -13.56
C VAL A 259 -2.44 11.21 -12.56
N ARG A 260 -1.60 12.25 -12.56
CA ARG A 260 -0.48 12.40 -11.61
C ARG A 260 -0.95 12.64 -10.17
N ALA A 261 -2.11 13.27 -9.96
CA ALA A 261 -2.72 13.42 -8.63
C ALA A 261 -3.09 12.05 -8.02
N LEU A 262 -3.45 11.09 -8.87
CA LEU A 262 -3.66 9.68 -8.54
C LEU A 262 -2.36 8.84 -8.54
N LYS A 263 -1.19 9.50 -8.62
CA LYS A 263 0.13 8.87 -8.70
C LYS A 263 0.28 7.92 -9.90
N GLY A 264 -0.49 8.16 -10.95
CA GLY A 264 -0.40 7.45 -12.21
C GLY A 264 0.57 8.09 -13.19
N SER A 265 0.74 7.41 -14.33
CA SER A 265 1.40 7.93 -15.52
C SER A 265 0.46 7.77 -16.72
N ILE A 266 0.62 8.62 -17.72
CA ILE A 266 -0.18 8.59 -18.94
C ILE A 266 0.73 8.61 -20.15
N GLU A 267 0.39 7.81 -21.15
CA GLU A 267 1.02 7.75 -22.46
C GLU A 267 -0.07 7.68 -23.53
N MET A 268 0.23 8.24 -24.70
CA MET A 268 -0.70 8.29 -25.82
C MET A 268 0.06 7.91 -27.08
N VAL A 269 -0.45 6.91 -27.78
CA VAL A 269 0.12 6.37 -29.00
C VAL A 269 -0.90 6.51 -30.12
N TYR A 270 -0.44 7.03 -31.26
CA TYR A 270 -1.23 7.12 -32.47
C TYR A 270 -0.82 6.00 -33.41
N ASP A 271 -1.77 5.15 -33.82
CA ASP A 271 -1.54 4.05 -34.75
C ASP A 271 -2.53 4.13 -35.91
N HIS A 272 -2.03 4.51 -37.09
CA HIS A 272 -2.83 4.77 -38.28
C HIS A 272 -4.02 5.70 -37.98
N ASP A 273 -5.25 5.18 -38.00
CA ASP A 273 -6.49 5.93 -37.74
C ASP A 273 -6.97 5.80 -36.28
N LYS A 274 -6.22 5.10 -35.42
CA LYS A 274 -6.58 4.80 -34.03
C LYS A 274 -5.75 5.59 -33.05
N THR A 275 -6.34 5.85 -31.89
CA THR A 275 -5.60 6.35 -30.73
C THR A 275 -5.72 5.38 -29.57
N ILE A 276 -4.57 5.05 -28.99
CA ILE A 276 -4.46 4.28 -27.75
C ILE A 276 -3.92 5.20 -26.67
N LEU A 277 -4.73 5.45 -25.65
CA LEU A 277 -4.32 6.19 -24.47
C LEU A 277 -4.22 5.22 -23.29
N THR A 278 -3.02 5.08 -22.74
CA THR A 278 -2.76 4.17 -21.64
C THR A 278 -2.42 4.97 -20.39
N MET A 279 -3.15 4.70 -19.32
CA MET A 279 -2.86 5.24 -17.99
C MET A 279 -2.48 4.11 -17.06
N ASN A 280 -1.32 4.21 -16.43
CA ASN A 280 -0.81 3.19 -15.52
C ASN A 280 -0.92 3.68 -14.08
N PHE A 281 -1.52 2.87 -13.21
CA PHE A 281 -1.76 3.19 -11.81
C PHE A 281 -1.24 2.09 -10.88
N PHE A 282 -0.86 2.50 -9.66
CA PHE A 282 -0.55 1.59 -8.57
C PHE A 282 -1.76 1.49 -7.66
N LEU A 283 -2.37 0.29 -7.57
CA LEU A 283 -3.60 0.03 -6.80
C LEU A 283 -3.47 0.53 -5.36
N SER A 284 -2.30 0.35 -4.82
CA SER A 284 -2.00 0.58 -3.43
C SER A 284 -1.85 2.07 -3.11
N MET A 285 -1.48 2.93 -4.07
CA MET A 285 -1.51 4.40 -3.89
C MET A 285 -2.94 4.94 -3.83
N LEU A 286 -3.91 4.17 -4.34
CA LEU A 286 -5.31 4.54 -4.48
C LEU A 286 -6.18 4.00 -3.34
N ILE A 287 -5.66 3.07 -2.54
CA ILE A 287 -6.28 2.65 -1.30
C ILE A 287 -5.97 3.73 -0.28
N SER A 288 -6.97 4.58 0.00
CA SER A 288 -6.92 5.57 1.06
C SER A 288 -6.40 4.94 2.36
N ASP A 289 -5.48 5.63 3.01
CA ASP A 289 -4.87 5.33 4.32
C ASP A 289 -5.89 5.42 5.48
N HIS A 290 -7.17 5.09 5.23
CA HIS A 290 -8.30 5.20 6.17
C HIS A 290 -8.27 4.18 7.31
N LEU A 291 -7.30 3.27 7.34
CA LEU A 291 -7.18 2.31 8.44
C LEU A 291 -6.68 2.93 9.75
N TRP A 292 -6.23 4.19 9.75
CA TRP A 292 -5.48 4.75 10.89
C TRP A 292 -5.94 6.12 11.38
N THR A 293 -7.20 6.48 11.15
CA THR A 293 -7.86 7.58 11.86
C THR A 293 -8.92 7.07 12.81
N ILE A 294 -8.51 6.43 13.92
CA ILE A 294 -9.20 6.39 15.22
C ILE A 294 -8.14 6.27 16.34
#